data_AF-A0A970HG68-F1
#
_entry.id   AF-A0A970HG68-F1
#
_cell.length_a   1.000
_cell.length_b   1.000
_cell.length_c   1.000
_cell.angle_alpha   90.00
_cell.angle_beta   90.00
_cell.angle_gamma   90.00
#
_symmetry.space_group_name_H-M   'P 1'
#
loop_
_entity.id
_entity.type
_entity.pdbx_description
1 polymer ?
#
loop_
_entity_poly.entity_id
_entity_poly.type
_entity_poly.pdbx_seq_one_letter_code
_entity_poly.pdbx_strand_id
1 'polypeptide(L)'
;MHYDYVEWLLYKTKSLSEEKLNEMEEHLYTCDQCMETFLSLIEDAEIDLASKLVAENFTASVIQAISKEKVKPINKKDRKIEESKADKRASKYDKNTFNYQLIYYVAVASITIFLSLGGFYTSLVDAVPRIRESIEMVDVRPNSIRRLSKRIVNSTSELISSIENIDRFEEESDER
;
A
#
# COMPACT_ATOMS: atom_id res chain seq x y z
N MET A 1 -11.88 -20.89 11.29
CA MET A 1 -13.35 -20.83 11.11
C MET A 1 -13.58 -20.40 9.69
N HIS A 2 -14.46 -21.11 8.99
CA HIS A 2 -14.83 -20.88 7.60
C HIS A 2 -16.33 -20.63 7.54
N TYR A 3 -16.77 -19.92 6.51
CA TYR A 3 -18.19 -19.74 6.23
C TYR A 3 -18.66 -20.85 5.28
N ASP A 4 -19.87 -21.32 5.51
CA ASP A 4 -20.48 -22.40 4.74
C ASP A 4 -21.07 -21.89 3.41
N TYR A 5 -21.37 -22.81 2.51
CA TYR A 5 -21.97 -22.53 1.21
C TYR A 5 -23.23 -21.66 1.30
N VAL A 6 -24.12 -21.94 2.26
CA VAL A 6 -25.37 -21.19 2.44
C VAL A 6 -25.08 -19.74 2.84
N GLU A 7 -24.08 -19.51 3.68
CA GLU A 7 -23.70 -18.16 4.10
C GLU A 7 -23.17 -17.36 2.92
N TRP A 8 -22.35 -17.97 2.06
CA TRP A 8 -21.87 -17.33 0.84
C TRP A 8 -22.98 -17.07 -0.19
N LEU A 9 -23.99 -17.93 -0.25
CA LEU A 9 -25.19 -17.67 -1.06
C LEU A 9 -25.93 -16.43 -0.57
N LEU A 10 -26.11 -16.29 0.75
CA LEU A 10 -26.73 -15.10 1.36
C LEU A 10 -25.88 -13.83 1.16
N TYR A 11 -24.56 -13.98 1.18
CA TYR A 11 -23.63 -12.90 0.81
C TYR A 11 -23.81 -12.48 -0.66
N LYS A 12 -23.90 -13.44 -1.59
CA LYS A 12 -24.11 -13.20 -3.02
C LYS A 12 -25.43 -12.47 -3.28
N THR A 13 -26.50 -12.84 -2.59
CA THR A 13 -27.82 -12.19 -2.70
C THR A 13 -27.94 -10.90 -1.87
N LYS A 14 -26.85 -10.43 -1.24
CA LYS A 14 -26.80 -9.24 -0.37
C LYS A 14 -27.92 -9.24 0.70
N SER A 15 -28.25 -10.41 1.22
CA SER A 15 -29.34 -10.62 2.18
C SER A 15 -28.89 -10.60 3.64
N LEU A 16 -27.65 -10.16 3.90
CA LEU A 16 -27.04 -10.00 5.22
C LEU A 16 -26.85 -8.51 5.55
N SER A 17 -26.58 -8.20 6.82
CA SER A 17 -26.22 -6.84 7.23
C SER A 17 -24.90 -6.39 6.58
N GLU A 18 -24.75 -5.09 6.34
CA GLU A 18 -23.54 -4.51 5.73
C GLU A 18 -22.27 -4.84 6.52
N GLU A 19 -22.35 -4.79 7.85
CA GLU A 19 -21.27 -5.21 8.74
C GLU A 19 -20.85 -6.66 8.47
N LYS A 20 -21.82 -7.56 8.34
CA LYS A 20 -21.53 -8.98 8.09
C LYS A 20 -20.97 -9.22 6.69
N LEU A 21 -21.44 -8.50 5.69
CA LEU A 21 -20.88 -8.54 4.34
C LEU A 21 -19.40 -8.14 4.35
N ASN A 22 -19.04 -7.08 5.08
CA ASN A 22 -17.66 -6.60 5.16
C ASN A 22 -16.74 -7.61 5.88
N GLU A 23 -17.20 -8.21 6.98
CA GLU A 23 -16.46 -9.28 7.67
C GLU A 23 -16.19 -10.49 6.76
N MET A 24 -17.19 -10.88 5.98
CA MET A 24 -17.08 -11.99 5.05
C MET A 24 -16.12 -11.64 3.90
N GLU A 25 -16.16 -10.41 3.39
CA GLU A 25 -15.22 -9.95 2.38
C GLU A 25 -13.77 -9.93 2.90
N GLU A 26 -13.54 -9.41 4.12
CA GLU A 26 -12.21 -9.45 4.75
C GLU A 26 -11.68 -10.89 4.86
N HIS A 27 -12.58 -11.85 5.12
CA HIS A 27 -12.23 -13.26 5.21
C HIS A 27 -11.77 -13.84 3.86
N LEU A 28 -12.36 -13.43 2.73
CA LEU A 28 -11.94 -13.88 1.40
C LEU A 28 -10.48 -13.50 1.10
N TYR A 29 -10.02 -12.32 1.54
CA TYR A 29 -8.62 -11.89 1.33
C TYR A 29 -7.59 -12.69 2.13
N THR A 30 -8.02 -13.49 3.12
CA THR A 30 -7.11 -14.17 4.05
C THR A 30 -7.26 -15.68 4.07
N CYS A 31 -8.29 -16.23 3.42
CA CYS A 31 -8.64 -17.63 3.50
C CYS A 31 -8.95 -18.24 2.13
N ASP A 32 -7.98 -19.00 1.61
CA ASP A 32 -8.08 -19.66 0.30
C ASP A 32 -9.26 -20.64 0.23
N GLN A 33 -9.53 -21.42 1.29
CA GLN A 33 -10.65 -22.36 1.31
C GLN A 33 -12.02 -21.67 1.12
N CYS A 34 -12.19 -20.50 1.74
CA CYS A 34 -13.41 -19.71 1.60
C CYS A 34 -13.49 -19.04 0.24
N MET A 35 -12.35 -18.62 -0.33
CA MET A 35 -12.26 -18.13 -1.70
C MET A 35 -12.72 -19.21 -2.70
N GLU A 36 -12.20 -20.43 -2.60
CA GLU A 36 -12.58 -21.54 -3.49
C GLU A 36 -14.08 -21.85 -3.39
N THR A 37 -14.61 -21.91 -2.17
CA THR A 37 -16.04 -22.13 -1.94
C THR A 37 -16.88 -21.00 -2.55
N PHE A 38 -16.45 -19.75 -2.39
CA PHE A 38 -17.13 -18.60 -2.95
C PHE A 38 -17.10 -18.61 -4.49
N LEU A 39 -15.94 -18.88 -5.10
CA LEU A 39 -15.79 -18.96 -6.56
C LEU A 39 -16.63 -20.10 -7.15
N SER A 40 -16.83 -21.19 -6.42
CA SER A 40 -17.69 -22.30 -6.85
C SER A 40 -19.19 -21.92 -6.99
N LEU A 41 -19.61 -20.79 -6.41
CA LEU A 41 -20.97 -20.26 -6.56
C LEU A 41 -21.20 -19.53 -7.89
N ILE A 42 -20.14 -19.28 -8.67
CA ILE A 42 -20.25 -18.60 -9.96
C ILE A 42 -20.71 -19.64 -10.98
N GLU A 43 -21.90 -19.41 -11.54
CA GLU A 43 -22.51 -20.32 -12.51
C GLU A 43 -22.09 -19.96 -13.95
N ASP A 44 -22.07 -20.94 -14.86
CA ASP A 44 -21.75 -20.72 -16.27
C ASP A 44 -22.65 -19.66 -16.94
N ALA A 45 -23.91 -19.57 -16.49
CA ALA A 45 -24.84 -18.55 -16.95
C ALA A 45 -24.37 -17.12 -16.60
N GLU A 46 -23.76 -16.94 -15.44
CA GLU A 46 -23.20 -15.65 -15.01
C GLU A 46 -21.95 -15.30 -15.82
N ILE A 47 -21.14 -16.30 -16.14
CA ILE A 47 -19.96 -16.16 -17.01
C ILE A 47 -20.39 -15.74 -18.43
N ASP A 48 -21.40 -16.39 -19.00
CA ASP A 48 -21.93 -16.04 -20.34
C ASP A 48 -22.50 -14.62 -20.36
N LEU A 49 -23.26 -14.22 -19.34
CA LEU A 49 -23.76 -12.85 -19.22
C LEU A 49 -22.62 -11.83 -19.12
N ALA A 50 -21.60 -12.11 -18.30
CA ALA A 50 -20.43 -11.25 -18.17
C ALA A 50 -19.67 -11.12 -19.50
N SER A 51 -19.54 -12.21 -20.26
CA SER A 51 -18.87 -12.20 -21.57
C SER A 51 -19.58 -11.31 -22.61
N LYS A 52 -20.91 -11.16 -22.50
CA LYS A 52 -21.71 -10.26 -23.36
C LYS A 52 -21.62 -8.79 -22.93
N LEU A 53 -21.43 -8.55 -21.63
CA LEU A 53 -21.32 -7.20 -21.06
C LEU A 53 -19.93 -6.59 -21.27
N VAL A 54 -18.89 -7.42 -21.19
CA VAL A 54 -17.49 -6.99 -21.30
C VAL A 54 -17.06 -7.09 -22.76
N ALA A 55 -16.64 -5.98 -23.35
CA ALA A 55 -16.08 -5.98 -24.70
C ALA A 55 -14.82 -6.87 -24.77
N GLU A 56 -14.61 -7.58 -25.87
CA GLU A 56 -13.45 -8.45 -26.07
C GLU A 56 -12.10 -7.72 -25.87
N ASN A 57 -12.08 -6.42 -26.18
CA ASN A 57 -10.91 -5.56 -26.04
C ASN A 57 -10.82 -4.84 -24.69
N PHE A 58 -11.66 -5.17 -23.71
CA PHE A 58 -11.73 -4.48 -22.43
C PHE A 58 -10.37 -4.44 -21.72
N THR A 59 -9.72 -5.59 -21.56
CA THR A 59 -8.41 -5.68 -20.89
C THR A 59 -7.36 -4.81 -21.58
N ALA A 60 -7.30 -4.86 -22.92
CA ALA A 60 -6.37 -4.04 -23.71
C ALA A 60 -6.68 -2.54 -23.58
N SER A 61 -7.96 -2.17 -23.60
CA SER A 61 -8.44 -0.79 -23.44
C SER A 61 -8.08 -0.22 -22.06
N VAL A 62 -8.29 -0.99 -20.99
CA VAL A 62 -7.97 -0.58 -19.61
C VAL A 62 -6.47 -0.43 -19.40
N ILE A 63 -5.66 -1.40 -19.83
CA ILE A 63 -4.19 -1.30 -19.76
C ILE A 63 -3.70 -0.06 -20.52
N GLN A 64 -4.26 0.19 -21.71
CA GLN A 64 -3.91 1.36 -22.49
C GLN A 64 -4.30 2.66 -21.77
N ALA A 65 -5.48 2.73 -21.14
CA ALA A 65 -5.91 3.89 -20.36
C ALA A 65 -4.96 4.19 -19.20
N ILE A 66 -4.56 3.17 -18.43
CA ILE A 66 -3.59 3.31 -17.32
C ILE A 66 -2.23 3.79 -17.84
N SER A 67 -1.76 3.26 -18.98
CA SER A 67 -0.46 3.65 -19.55
C SER A 67 -0.42 5.08 -20.13
N LYS A 68 -1.58 5.61 -20.56
CA LYS A 68 -1.73 6.98 -21.07
C LYS A 68 -1.68 8.00 -19.93
N GLU A 69 -2.08 7.60 -18.74
CA GLU A 69 -1.97 8.40 -17.51
C GLU A 69 -0.53 8.31 -17.00
N LYS A 70 0.35 9.09 -17.65
CA LYS A 70 1.80 9.14 -17.47
C LYS A 70 2.21 8.98 -16.00
N VAL A 71 2.54 7.77 -15.58
CA VAL A 71 3.49 7.53 -14.50
C VAL A 71 4.80 8.17 -14.99
N LYS A 72 5.12 9.37 -14.48
CA LYS A 72 6.33 10.08 -14.86
C LYS A 72 7.51 9.13 -14.60
N PRO A 73 8.28 8.71 -15.62
CA PRO A 73 9.50 7.99 -15.36
C PRO A 73 10.41 8.90 -14.54
N ILE A 74 10.86 8.42 -13.38
CA ILE A 74 11.89 9.07 -12.60
C ILE A 74 13.15 9.06 -13.48
N ASN A 75 13.40 10.18 -14.18
CA ASN A 75 14.54 10.34 -15.04
C ASN A 75 15.82 10.26 -14.20
N LYS A 76 16.49 9.10 -14.23
CA LYS A 76 17.85 8.90 -13.70
C LYS A 76 18.89 9.55 -14.63
N LYS A 77 18.77 10.86 -14.90
CA LYS A 77 19.73 11.60 -15.76
C LYS A 77 20.66 12.55 -15.03
N ASP A 78 20.73 12.49 -13.70
CA ASP A 78 21.69 13.28 -12.90
C ASP A 78 22.78 12.43 -12.21
N ARG A 79 23.21 11.32 -12.84
CA ARG A 79 24.42 10.58 -12.46
C ARG A 79 25.44 10.56 -13.60
N LYS A 80 25.88 11.74 -14.01
CA LYS A 80 27.24 11.92 -14.54
C LYS A 80 28.03 12.74 -13.54
N ILE A 81 28.65 12.04 -12.60
CA ILE A 81 29.79 12.56 -11.85
C ILE A 81 30.95 12.52 -12.85
N GLU A 82 31.19 13.64 -13.52
CA GLU A 82 32.47 13.89 -14.19
C GLU A 82 33.36 14.62 -13.19
N GLU A 83 34.29 13.86 -12.61
CA GLU A 83 35.52 14.41 -12.08
C GLU A 83 36.30 15.04 -13.23
N SER A 84 36.47 16.36 -13.23
CA SER A 84 37.79 16.98 -13.39
C SER A 84 37.75 18.51 -13.31
N LYS A 85 38.50 19.00 -12.32
CA LYS A 85 39.44 20.13 -12.37
C LYS A 85 38.92 21.52 -12.80
N ALA A 86 38.84 22.36 -11.77
CA ALA A 86 39.38 23.72 -11.71
C ALA A 86 39.65 24.45 -13.04
N ASP A 87 38.82 25.44 -13.36
CA ASP A 87 39.25 26.84 -13.28
C ASP A 87 38.15 27.81 -13.73
N LYS A 88 37.97 28.85 -12.90
CA LYS A 88 37.59 30.21 -13.29
C LYS A 88 36.23 30.39 -14.00
N ARG A 89 35.25 30.87 -13.24
CA ARG A 89 34.71 32.25 -13.37
C ARG A 89 33.57 32.47 -12.39
N ALA A 90 33.69 33.55 -11.63
CA ALA A 90 32.61 34.14 -10.87
C ALA A 90 31.39 34.40 -11.79
N SER A 91 30.24 33.85 -11.44
CA SER A 91 28.96 34.30 -11.95
C SER A 91 27.86 33.99 -10.92
N LYS A 92 27.53 35.01 -10.13
CA LYS A 92 26.19 35.27 -9.59
C LYS A 92 25.49 34.07 -8.95
N TYR A 93 26.02 33.61 -7.82
CA TYR A 93 25.30 32.70 -6.93
C TYR A 93 24.02 33.39 -6.45
N ASP A 94 22.94 32.68 -6.71
CA ASP A 94 21.55 33.05 -6.60
C ASP A 94 21.17 33.45 -5.16
N LYS A 95 20.91 34.75 -4.93
CA LYS A 95 20.35 35.24 -3.65
C LYS A 95 18.89 34.81 -3.46
N ASN A 96 18.24 34.24 -4.49
CA ASN A 96 16.82 33.92 -4.46
C ASN A 96 16.52 32.56 -3.77
N THR A 97 17.42 31.57 -3.88
CA THR A 97 17.28 30.27 -3.21
C THR A 97 17.38 30.36 -1.69
N PHE A 98 18.28 31.19 -1.16
CA PHE A 98 18.42 31.35 0.31
C PHE A 98 17.19 32.04 0.93
N ASN A 99 16.66 33.07 0.28
CA ASN A 99 15.43 33.74 0.74
C ASN A 99 14.21 32.81 0.69
N TYR A 100 14.11 31.94 -0.32
CA TYR A 100 13.03 30.98 -0.43
C TYR A 100 13.05 29.94 0.71
N GLN A 101 14.24 29.44 1.05
CA GLN A 101 14.40 28.51 2.17
C GLN A 101 14.04 29.16 3.52
N LEU A 102 14.43 30.42 3.74
CA LEU A 102 14.08 31.15 4.97
C LEU A 102 12.58 31.42 5.07
N ILE A 103 11.92 31.85 3.99
CA ILE A 103 10.46 32.09 3.98
C ILE A 103 9.70 30.79 4.25
N TYR A 104 10.13 29.67 3.65
CA TYR A 104 9.52 28.36 3.90
C TYR A 104 9.65 27.95 5.38
N TYR A 105 10.85 28.11 5.96
CA TYR A 105 11.07 27.80 7.38
C TYR A 105 10.23 28.67 8.31
N VAL A 106 10.06 29.97 7.99
CA VAL A 106 9.19 30.89 8.74
C VAL A 106 7.73 30.46 8.66
N ALA A 107 7.25 30.02 7.49
CA ALA A 107 5.88 29.53 7.33
C ALA A 107 5.64 28.27 8.19
N VAL A 108 6.53 27.29 8.15
CA VAL A 108 6.41 26.05 8.95
C VAL A 108 6.51 26.33 10.45
N ALA A 109 7.46 27.17 10.86
CA ALA A 109 7.65 27.55 12.25
C ALA A 109 6.44 28.31 12.79
N SER A 110 5.88 29.25 12.01
CA SER A 110 4.70 30.01 12.43
C SER A 110 3.50 29.10 12.66
N ILE A 111 3.16 28.18 11.74
CA ILE A 111 2.08 27.21 11.93
C ILE A 111 2.28 26.40 13.22
N THR A 112 3.49 25.92 13.45
CA THR A 112 3.83 25.11 14.63
C THR A 112 3.65 25.90 15.93
N ILE A 113 4.13 27.15 15.97
CA ILE A 113 3.99 28.07 17.10
C ILE A 113 2.51 28.41 17.32
N PHE A 114 1.76 28.76 16.27
CA PHE A 114 0.34 29.06 16.37
C PHE A 114 -0.47 27.88 16.92
N LEU A 115 -0.21 26.65 16.47
CA LEU A 115 -0.88 25.45 16.98
C LEU A 115 -0.49 25.13 18.43
N SER A 116 0.78 25.40 18.80
CA SER A 116 1.31 25.14 20.14
C SER A 116 0.82 26.16 21.16
N LEU A 117 0.89 27.47 20.85
CA LEU A 117 0.39 28.53 21.73
C LEU A 117 -1.14 28.56 21.78
N GLY A 118 -1.82 28.17 20.69
CA GLY A 118 -3.27 28.09 20.63
C GLY A 118 -3.88 26.96 21.46
N GLY A 119 -3.08 26.13 22.16
CA GLY A 119 -3.60 25.05 23.00
C GLY A 119 -4.32 23.95 22.22
N PHE A 120 -4.02 23.79 20.92
CA PHE A 120 -4.65 22.75 20.12
C PHE A 120 -4.27 21.35 20.64
N TYR A 121 -2.99 21.15 20.98
CA TYR A 121 -2.51 19.90 21.56
C TYR A 121 -3.11 19.60 22.95
N THR A 122 -3.42 20.62 23.76
CA THR A 122 -4.10 20.43 25.05
C THR A 122 -5.56 20.04 24.85
N SER A 123 -6.23 20.59 23.84
CA SER A 123 -7.60 20.18 23.46
C SER A 123 -7.65 18.70 23.02
N LEU A 124 -6.62 18.21 22.32
CA LEU A 124 -6.52 16.78 21.98
C LEU A 124 -6.34 15.92 23.22
N VAL A 125 -5.41 16.28 24.13
CA VAL A 125 -5.13 15.50 25.33
C VAL A 125 -6.31 15.49 26.31
N ASP A 126 -7.09 16.57 26.38
CA ASP A 126 -8.35 16.62 27.16
C ASP A 126 -9.51 15.89 26.47
N ALA A 127 -9.48 15.76 25.14
CA ALA A 127 -10.42 14.93 24.41
C ALA A 127 -10.12 13.43 24.56
N VAL A 128 -8.85 13.01 24.76
CA VAL A 128 -8.48 11.59 24.96
C VAL A 128 -9.26 10.90 26.10
N PRO A 129 -9.42 11.47 27.31
CA PRO A 129 -10.23 10.84 28.36
C PRO A 129 -11.73 10.84 28.04
N ARG A 130 -12.27 11.87 27.37
CA ARG A 130 -13.68 11.91 26.90
C ARG A 130 -13.97 10.91 25.79
N ILE A 131 -12.96 10.66 24.97
CA ILE A 131 -12.94 9.61 23.96
C ILE A 131 -12.81 8.25 24.65
N ARG A 132 -12.05 8.09 25.74
CA ARG A 132 -12.02 6.83 26.51
C ARG A 132 -13.35 6.48 27.19
N GLU A 133 -14.12 7.45 27.66
CA GLU A 133 -15.49 7.21 28.18
C GLU A 133 -16.49 6.83 27.07
N SER A 134 -16.25 7.26 25.82
CA SER A 134 -17.07 6.91 24.65
C SER A 134 -16.50 5.79 23.78
N ILE A 135 -15.28 5.33 24.09
CA ILE A 135 -14.60 4.14 23.57
C ILE A 135 -14.42 3.17 24.75
N GLU A 136 -15.51 2.83 25.43
CA GLU A 136 -15.69 1.44 25.80
C GLU A 136 -16.14 0.75 24.50
N MET A 137 -15.28 -0.10 23.93
CA MET A 137 -15.44 -0.84 22.65
C MET A 137 -14.92 -0.19 21.35
N VAL A 138 -13.63 0.13 21.23
CA VAL A 138 -12.89 -0.09 19.97
C VAL A 138 -11.45 -0.52 20.30
N ASP A 139 -11.23 -1.83 20.39
CA ASP A 139 -9.88 -2.42 20.34
C ASP A 139 -9.36 -2.31 18.90
N VAL A 140 -8.71 -1.19 18.55
CA VAL A 140 -7.91 -1.11 17.31
C VAL A 140 -6.66 -1.96 17.52
N ARG A 141 -6.82 -3.25 17.26
CA ARG A 141 -5.83 -4.30 17.33
C ARG A 141 -4.54 -3.90 16.58
N PRO A 142 -3.39 -3.63 17.23
CA PRO A 142 -2.12 -3.23 16.60
C PRO A 142 -1.39 -4.38 15.86
N ASN A 143 -2.15 -5.34 15.33
CA ASN A 143 -1.68 -6.67 14.97
C ASN A 143 -1.79 -6.99 13.48
N SER A 144 -2.33 -6.09 12.63
CA SER A 144 -2.42 -6.30 11.18
C SER A 144 -1.15 -5.82 10.46
N ILE A 145 -0.77 -4.54 10.63
CA ILE A 145 0.39 -3.93 9.97
C ILE A 145 1.70 -4.61 10.40
N ARG A 146 1.86 -4.89 11.70
CA ARG A 146 3.03 -5.62 12.23
C ARG A 146 3.09 -7.07 11.72
N ARG A 147 1.96 -7.71 11.42
CA ARG A 147 1.94 -9.08 10.84
C ARG A 147 2.33 -9.08 9.38
N LEU A 148 1.88 -8.10 8.60
CA LEU A 148 2.30 -7.94 7.20
C LEU A 148 3.81 -7.71 7.09
N SER A 149 4.35 -6.80 7.91
CA SER A 149 5.80 -6.55 7.98
C SER A 149 6.58 -7.80 8.36
N LYS A 150 6.11 -8.58 9.36
CA LYS A 150 6.73 -9.87 9.72
C LYS A 150 6.67 -10.89 8.58
N ARG A 151 5.56 -10.98 7.84
CA ARG A 151 5.41 -11.92 6.73
C ARG A 151 6.36 -11.57 5.58
N ILE A 152 6.46 -10.30 5.20
CA ILE A 152 7.38 -9.84 4.15
C ILE A 152 8.84 -10.14 4.51
N VAL A 153 9.23 -9.87 5.77
CA VAL A 153 10.59 -10.14 6.25
C VAL A 153 10.91 -11.64 6.27
N ASN A 154 9.99 -12.48 6.77
CA ASN A 154 10.21 -13.93 6.77
C ASN A 154 10.32 -14.51 5.36
N SER A 155 9.44 -14.10 4.44
CA SER A 155 9.52 -14.56 3.04
C SER A 155 10.81 -14.13 2.36
N THR A 156 11.34 -12.93 2.67
CA THR A 156 12.63 -12.48 2.13
C THR A 156 13.80 -13.28 2.70
N SER A 157 13.74 -13.66 3.98
CA SER A 157 14.76 -14.49 4.62
C SER A 157 14.82 -15.90 4.04
N GLU A 158 13.68 -16.48 3.67
CA GLU A 158 13.60 -17.78 3.00
C GLU A 158 14.13 -17.73 1.57
N LEU A 159 13.92 -16.62 0.86
CA LEU A 159 14.51 -16.43 -0.47
C LEU A 159 16.03 -16.26 -0.41
N ILE A 160 16.56 -15.50 0.56
CA ILE A 160 18.02 -15.34 0.71
C ILE A 160 18.67 -16.68 1.04
N SER A 161 18.09 -17.47 1.95
CA SER A 161 18.64 -18.78 2.31
C SER A 161 18.51 -19.82 1.19
N SER A 162 17.44 -19.76 0.40
CA SER A 162 17.30 -20.65 -0.77
C SER A 162 18.27 -20.30 -1.90
N ILE A 163 18.58 -19.01 -2.11
CA ILE A 163 19.63 -18.59 -3.06
C ILE A 163 21.02 -19.04 -2.57
N GLU A 164 21.34 -18.86 -1.28
CA GLU A 164 22.61 -19.32 -0.69
C GLU A 164 22.79 -20.85 -0.77
N ASN A 165 21.68 -21.60 -0.75
CA ASN A 165 21.74 -23.05 -0.91
C ASN A 165 21.89 -23.45 -2.38
N ILE A 166 21.30 -22.69 -3.32
CA ILE A 166 21.38 -22.92 -4.77
C ILE A 166 22.79 -22.66 -5.31
N ASP A 167 23.46 -21.58 -4.89
CA ASP A 167 24.84 -21.26 -5.32
C ASP A 167 25.83 -22.39 -4.93
N ARG A 168 25.54 -23.11 -3.84
CA ARG A 168 26.36 -24.23 -3.34
C ARG A 168 26.23 -25.51 -4.18
N PHE A 169 25.13 -25.67 -4.94
CA PHE A 169 24.94 -26.82 -5.84
C PHE A 169 25.56 -26.59 -7.22
N GLU A 170 25.77 -25.35 -7.65
CA GLU A 170 26.43 -25.05 -8.92
C GLU A 170 27.96 -25.26 -8.83
N GLU A 171 28.60 -24.96 -7.70
CA GLU A 171 30.05 -25.21 -7.50
C GLU A 171 30.43 -26.70 -7.43
N GLU A 172 29.56 -27.60 -6.97
CA GLU A 172 29.85 -29.05 -6.91
C GLU A 172 29.60 -29.78 -8.25
N SER A 173 28.95 -29.11 -9.21
CA SER A 173 28.65 -29.68 -10.54
C SER A 173 29.70 -29.38 -11.62
N ASP A 174 30.65 -28.49 -11.35
CA ASP A 174 31.72 -28.10 -12.27
C ASP A 174 33.09 -28.77 -11.94
N GLU A 175 33.15 -29.61 -10.90
CA GLU A 175 34.34 -30.40 -10.52
C GLU A 175 34.26 -31.91 -10.86
N ARG A 176 33.30 -32.35 -11.70
CA ARG A 176 33.21 -33.76 -12.12
C ARG A 176 33.20 -33.99 -13.63
#